data_AF-A0A923IC35-F1
#
_entry.id   AF-A0A923IC35-F1
#
_cell.length_a   1.000
_cell.length_b   1.000
_cell.length_c   1.000
_cell.angle_alpha   90.00
_cell.angle_beta   90.00
_cell.angle_gamma   90.00
#
_symmetry.space_group_name_H-M   'P 1'
#
loop_
_entity.id
_entity.type
_entity.pdbx_description
1 polymer ?
#
loop_
_entity_poly.entity_id
_entity_poly.type
_entity_poly.pdbx_seq_one_letter_code
_entity_poly.pdbx_strand_id
1 'polypeptide(L)'
;MKRHLSVLMLFVRSTIYKAAALALLSGAVEAALFAFAAWRLRGGPPGLETVFAASFVPLGSALFFLLLCALLCFTGCDALGSRPGYTLRRLRISERQTAGWAILCSTVCFLVFWAAQLLTALLLCRFYLASAEPALRGQTIFLAFYRVPYLHSLLPLRDTGRAVRNLALLAGLGVTTACFPLRQRHGEQRLEPLLLAAVVCVAFAQPMASFGSDLLLTLIALAQGACALFSLWKGDMDEKRA
;
A
#
# COMPACT_ATOMS: atom_id res chain seq x y z
N MET A 1 2.67 29.80 -0.77
CA MET A 1 1.61 28.86 -1.21
C MET A 1 1.85 28.26 -2.60
N LYS A 2 2.07 29.04 -3.67
CA LYS A 2 2.26 28.51 -5.05
C LYS A 2 3.41 27.50 -5.21
N ARG A 3 4.51 27.65 -4.47
CA ARG A 3 5.69 26.75 -4.53
C ARG A 3 5.40 25.33 -4.05
N HIS A 4 4.57 25.15 -3.02
CA HIS A 4 4.22 23.83 -2.49
C HIS A 4 3.33 23.04 -3.46
N LEU A 5 2.40 23.74 -4.11
CA LEU A 5 1.54 23.15 -5.15
C LEU A 5 2.35 22.72 -6.38
N SER A 6 3.36 23.49 -6.79
CA SER A 6 4.22 23.09 -7.91
C SER A 6 5.04 21.82 -7.61
N VAL A 7 5.55 21.66 -6.39
CA VAL A 7 6.28 20.45 -5.99
C VAL A 7 5.33 19.25 -5.92
N LEU A 8 4.15 19.43 -5.31
CA LEU A 8 3.14 18.37 -5.23
C LEU A 8 2.66 17.97 -6.63
N MET A 9 2.39 18.94 -7.51
CA MET A 9 1.98 18.68 -8.90
C MET A 9 3.05 17.93 -9.69
N LEU A 10 4.33 18.18 -9.42
CA LEU A 10 5.43 17.48 -10.09
C LEU A 10 5.51 16.01 -9.64
N PHE A 11 5.42 15.75 -8.33
CA PHE A 11 5.37 14.39 -7.77
C PHE A 11 4.12 13.63 -8.21
N VAL A 12 2.96 14.28 -8.16
CA VAL A 12 1.68 13.71 -8.62
C VAL A 12 1.79 13.37 -10.10
N ARG A 13 2.30 14.28 -10.94
CA ARG A 13 2.40 14.03 -12.38
C ARG A 13 3.38 12.92 -12.74
N SER A 14 4.45 12.69 -11.96
CA SER A 14 5.40 11.60 -12.25
C SER A 14 4.95 10.23 -11.73
N THR A 15 4.14 10.21 -10.67
CA THR A 15 3.88 8.98 -9.90
C THR A 15 2.43 8.50 -10.03
N ILE A 16 1.45 9.41 -10.17
CA ILE A 16 0.02 9.04 -10.09
C ILE A 16 -0.43 8.14 -11.24
N TYR A 17 -0.01 8.41 -12.47
CA TYR A 17 -0.42 7.62 -13.63
C TYR A 17 0.21 6.22 -13.60
N LYS A 18 1.45 6.11 -13.10
CA LYS A 18 2.12 4.82 -12.93
C LYS A 18 1.48 4.01 -11.81
N ALA A 19 1.19 4.65 -10.68
CA ALA A 19 0.49 4.01 -9.56
C ALA A 19 -0.91 3.56 -9.96
N ALA A 20 -1.66 4.40 -10.69
CA ALA A 20 -2.98 4.06 -11.21
C ALA A 20 -2.92 2.92 -12.24
N ALA A 21 -1.97 2.96 -13.18
CA ALA A 21 -1.78 1.88 -14.14
C ALA A 21 -1.43 0.55 -13.44
N LEU A 22 -0.57 0.59 -12.42
CA LEU A 22 -0.22 -0.59 -11.63
C LEU A 22 -1.41 -1.13 -10.85
N ALA A 23 -2.23 -0.26 -10.25
CA ALA A 23 -3.46 -0.64 -9.57
C ALA A 23 -4.47 -1.28 -10.54
N LEU A 24 -4.67 -0.70 -11.72
CA LEU A 24 -5.55 -1.27 -12.75
C LEU A 24 -5.05 -2.63 -13.24
N LEU A 25 -3.74 -2.76 -13.50
CA LEU A 25 -3.12 -4.01 -13.90
C LEU A 25 -3.27 -5.07 -12.81
N SER A 26 -3.08 -4.69 -11.54
CA SER A 26 -3.28 -5.59 -10.42
C SER A 26 -4.73 -6.11 -10.35
N GLY A 27 -5.72 -5.23 -10.52
CA GLY A 27 -7.12 -5.63 -10.53
C GLY A 27 -7.47 -6.55 -11.71
N ALA A 28 -6.88 -6.33 -12.88
CA ALA A 28 -7.05 -7.21 -14.03
C ALA A 28 -6.44 -8.61 -13.80
N VAL A 29 -5.25 -8.69 -13.21
CA VAL A 29 -4.61 -9.97 -12.85
C VAL A 29 -5.41 -10.70 -11.78
N GLU A 30 -5.89 -10.00 -10.76
CA GLU A 30 -6.75 -10.59 -9.73
C GLU A 30 -8.06 -11.11 -10.31
N ALA A 31 -8.68 -10.36 -11.23
CA ALA A 31 -9.87 -10.81 -11.94
C ALA A 31 -9.62 -12.05 -12.79
N ALA A 32 -8.48 -12.13 -13.48
CA ALA A 32 -8.10 -13.31 -14.25
C ALA A 32 -7.84 -14.53 -13.35
N LEU A 33 -7.11 -14.35 -12.24
CA LEU A 33 -6.86 -15.41 -11.25
C LEU A 33 -8.17 -15.92 -10.63
N PHE A 34 -9.07 -15.00 -10.29
CA PHE A 34 -10.38 -15.34 -9.73
C PHE A 34 -11.26 -16.07 -10.76
N ALA A 35 -11.31 -15.60 -12.01
CA ALA A 35 -12.06 -16.25 -13.08
C ALA A 35 -11.50 -17.65 -13.39
N PHE A 36 -10.18 -17.82 -13.38
CA PHE A 36 -9.52 -19.11 -13.55
C PHE A 36 -9.85 -20.08 -12.41
N ALA A 37 -9.82 -19.61 -11.16
CA ALA A 37 -10.22 -20.40 -9.99
C ALA A 37 -11.70 -20.80 -10.06
N ALA A 38 -12.58 -19.85 -10.43
CA ALA A 38 -14.00 -20.11 -10.61
C ALA A 38 -14.26 -21.13 -11.72
N TRP A 39 -13.56 -21.04 -12.86
CA TRP A 39 -13.65 -22.00 -13.96
C TRP A 39 -13.21 -23.40 -13.53
N ARG A 40 -12.08 -23.52 -12.82
CA ARG A 40 -11.56 -24.80 -12.31
C ARG A 40 -12.53 -25.50 -11.35
N LEU A 41 -13.32 -24.72 -10.60
CA LEU A 41 -14.24 -25.22 -9.57
C LEU A 41 -15.68 -25.42 -10.08
N ARG A 42 -15.96 -25.24 -11.38
CA ARG A 42 -17.31 -25.39 -11.98
C ARG A 42 -17.97 -26.78 -11.83
N GLY A 43 -17.28 -27.78 -11.27
CA GLY A 43 -17.78 -29.14 -11.08
C GLY A 43 -18.52 -29.43 -9.75
N GLY A 44 -18.66 -28.45 -8.85
CA GLY A 44 -19.42 -28.57 -7.60
C GLY A 44 -19.98 -27.21 -7.18
N PRO A 45 -20.82 -27.09 -6.14
CA PRO A 45 -21.35 -25.80 -5.67
C PRO A 45 -20.27 -25.07 -4.86
N PRO A 46 -19.42 -24.22 -5.45
CA PRO A 46 -18.30 -23.67 -4.71
C PRO A 46 -18.77 -22.42 -3.99
N GLY A 47 -18.79 -22.44 -2.67
CA GLY A 47 -18.99 -21.22 -1.90
C GLY A 47 -17.90 -20.19 -2.25
N LEU A 48 -18.24 -18.90 -2.18
CA LEU A 48 -17.33 -17.78 -2.50
C LEU A 48 -15.96 -17.92 -1.80
N GLU A 49 -15.97 -18.42 -0.56
CA GLU A 49 -14.80 -18.71 0.26
C GLU A 49 -13.83 -19.70 -0.39
N THR A 50 -14.36 -20.77 -1.01
CA THR A 50 -13.55 -21.81 -1.66
C THR A 50 -12.88 -21.29 -2.93
N VAL A 51 -13.57 -20.42 -3.68
CA VAL A 51 -13.01 -19.76 -4.86
C VAL A 51 -11.90 -18.80 -4.44
N PHE A 52 -12.12 -18.00 -3.40
CA PHE A 52 -11.09 -17.10 -2.87
C PHE A 52 -9.89 -17.84 -2.27
N ALA A 53 -10.11 -18.95 -1.55
CA ALA A 53 -9.05 -19.77 -0.99
C ALA A 53 -8.21 -20.47 -2.07
N ALA A 54 -8.85 -20.92 -3.17
CA ALA A 54 -8.16 -21.48 -4.32
C ALA A 54 -7.50 -20.42 -5.22
N SER A 55 -7.89 -19.15 -5.06
CA SER A 55 -7.35 -18.06 -5.86
C SER A 55 -6.06 -17.51 -5.24
N PHE A 56 -5.03 -17.36 -6.06
CA PHE A 56 -3.77 -16.71 -5.68
C PHE A 56 -3.88 -15.17 -5.63
N VAL A 57 -5.09 -14.64 -5.43
CA VAL A 57 -5.39 -13.20 -5.42
C VAL A 57 -4.58 -12.44 -4.34
N PRO A 58 -4.45 -12.93 -3.09
CA PRO A 58 -3.64 -12.24 -2.09
C PRO A 58 -2.17 -12.11 -2.50
N LEU A 59 -1.61 -13.15 -3.13
CA LEU A 59 -0.22 -13.15 -3.60
C LEU A 59 -0.03 -12.21 -4.80
N GLY A 60 -1.00 -12.18 -5.73
CA GLY A 60 -1.00 -11.21 -6.83
C GLY A 60 -0.99 -9.77 -6.31
N SER A 61 -1.91 -9.45 -5.40
CA SER A 61 -2.00 -8.11 -4.79
C SER A 61 -0.71 -7.70 -4.05
N ALA A 62 -0.08 -8.65 -3.34
CA ALA A 62 1.17 -8.43 -2.62
C ALA A 62 2.33 -8.13 -3.57
N LEU A 63 2.45 -8.84 -4.70
CA LEU A 63 3.49 -8.58 -5.70
C LEU A 63 3.35 -7.19 -6.32
N PHE A 64 2.12 -6.79 -6.68
CA PHE A 64 1.87 -5.44 -7.20
C PHE A 64 2.09 -4.36 -6.15
N PHE A 65 1.78 -4.63 -4.89
CA PHE A 65 2.10 -3.71 -3.79
C PHE A 65 3.61 -3.52 -3.62
N LEU A 66 4.40 -4.59 -3.67
CA LEU A 66 5.86 -4.52 -3.62
C LEU A 66 6.44 -3.75 -4.81
N LEU A 67 5.87 -3.95 -6.02
CA LEU A 67 6.23 -3.17 -7.20
C LEU A 67 5.89 -1.68 -7.03
N LEU A 68 4.75 -1.35 -6.43
CA LEU A 68 4.39 0.04 -6.11
C LEU A 68 5.37 0.66 -5.11
N CYS A 69 5.75 -0.07 -4.07
CA CYS A 69 6.74 0.35 -3.08
C CYS A 69 8.09 0.63 -3.74
N ALA A 70 8.57 -0.30 -4.57
CA ALA A 70 9.80 -0.14 -5.32
C ALA A 70 9.72 1.09 -6.24
N LEU A 71 8.63 1.24 -6.99
CA LEU A 71 8.41 2.40 -7.86
C LEU A 71 8.48 3.72 -7.08
N LEU A 72 7.80 3.82 -5.93
CA LEU A 72 7.81 5.00 -5.07
C LEU A 72 9.23 5.31 -4.55
N CYS A 73 9.96 4.30 -4.08
CA CYS A 73 11.36 4.45 -3.70
C CYS A 73 12.21 4.97 -4.87
N PHE A 74 12.11 4.36 -6.05
CA PHE A 74 12.90 4.75 -7.23
C PHE A 74 12.52 6.11 -7.80
N THR A 75 11.26 6.55 -7.71
CA THR A 75 10.85 7.89 -8.18
C THR A 75 11.50 9.03 -7.41
N GLY A 76 11.91 8.79 -6.16
CA GLY A 76 12.67 9.77 -5.36
C GLY A 76 14.18 9.75 -5.62
N CYS A 77 14.70 8.66 -6.20
CA CYS A 77 16.13 8.45 -6.39
C CYS A 77 16.57 8.93 -7.77
N ASP A 78 17.81 9.40 -7.89
CA ASP A 78 18.40 9.81 -9.17
C ASP A 78 18.69 8.60 -10.12
N ALA A 79 18.35 7.39 -9.68
CA ALA A 79 18.62 6.12 -10.38
C ALA A 79 17.81 5.92 -11.68
N LEU A 80 16.64 6.55 -11.80
CA LEU A 80 15.77 6.47 -13.00
C LEU A 80 16.10 7.54 -14.06
N GLY A 81 17.27 8.19 -13.98
CA GLY A 81 17.73 9.18 -14.96
C GLY A 81 17.05 10.55 -14.87
N SER A 82 15.96 10.67 -14.11
CA SER A 82 15.44 11.97 -13.66
C SER A 82 16.27 12.42 -12.46
N ARG A 83 16.72 13.68 -12.43
CA ARG A 83 17.48 14.25 -11.31
C ARG A 83 16.57 15.10 -10.41
N PRO A 84 15.62 14.52 -9.65
CA PRO A 84 14.74 15.30 -8.77
C PRO A 84 15.55 16.13 -7.76
N GLY A 85 16.75 15.67 -7.36
CA GLY A 85 17.64 16.42 -6.48
C GLY A 85 18.12 17.75 -7.07
N TYR A 86 18.39 17.79 -8.38
CA TYR A 86 18.86 19.01 -9.05
C TYR A 86 17.75 20.05 -9.19
N THR A 87 16.52 19.61 -9.45
CA THR A 87 15.33 20.48 -9.53
C THR A 87 14.93 21.02 -8.16
N LEU A 88 15.02 20.18 -7.11
CA LEU A 88 14.75 20.59 -5.73
C LEU A 88 15.81 21.57 -5.19
N ARG A 89 17.09 21.35 -5.50
CA ARG A 89 18.19 22.25 -5.11
C ARG A 89 18.08 23.64 -5.73
N ARG A 90 17.49 23.75 -6.93
CA ARG A 90 17.18 25.04 -7.57
C ARG A 90 16.01 25.78 -6.91
N LEU A 91 15.07 25.08 -6.26
CA LEU A 91 13.88 25.70 -5.66
C LEU A 91 14.12 26.32 -4.27
N ARG A 92 15.29 26.11 -3.63
CA ARG A 92 15.63 26.59 -2.28
C ARG A 92 14.51 26.34 -1.25
N ILE A 93 13.88 25.17 -1.31
CA ILE A 93 12.85 24.75 -0.35
C ILE A 93 13.53 23.94 0.75
N SER A 94 13.09 24.10 2.00
CA SER A 94 13.64 23.34 3.12
C SER A 94 13.33 21.86 2.95
N GLU A 95 14.34 21.02 3.20
CA GLU A 95 14.29 19.57 2.99
C GLU A 95 13.14 18.91 3.76
N ARG A 96 12.83 19.44 4.96
CA ARG A 96 11.70 19.04 5.81
C ARG A 96 10.34 19.19 5.13
N GLN A 97 10.13 20.27 4.39
CA GLN A 97 8.85 20.52 3.72
C GLN A 97 8.66 19.60 2.53
N THR A 98 9.71 19.37 1.75
CA THR A 98 9.70 18.38 0.65
C THR A 98 9.51 16.95 1.16
N ALA A 99 10.14 16.58 2.27
CA ALA A 99 9.93 15.29 2.92
C ALA A 99 8.48 15.11 3.36
N GLY A 100 7.87 16.12 4.01
CA GLY A 100 6.47 16.06 4.43
C GLY A 100 5.50 15.82 3.28
N TRP A 101 5.70 16.49 2.13
CA TRP A 101 4.87 16.27 0.94
C TRP A 101 5.13 14.91 0.29
N ALA A 102 6.37 14.44 0.27
CA ALA A 102 6.70 13.11 -0.24
C ALA A 102 6.06 12.00 0.62
N ILE A 103 6.08 12.14 1.95
CA ILE A 103 5.40 11.24 2.88
C ILE A 103 3.90 11.20 2.57
N LEU A 104 3.26 12.38 2.51
CA LEU A 104 1.83 12.46 2.25
C LEU A 104 1.44 11.84 0.90
N CYS A 105 2.18 12.16 -0.18
CA CYS A 105 1.95 11.58 -1.50
C CYS A 105 2.12 10.05 -1.50
N SER A 106 3.18 9.52 -0.90
CA SER A 106 3.42 8.08 -0.81
C SER A 106 2.31 7.38 -0.01
N THR A 107 1.94 7.90 1.16
CA THR A 107 0.85 7.34 1.98
C THR A 107 -0.47 7.35 1.22
N VAL A 108 -0.81 8.45 0.54
CA VAL A 108 -2.03 8.54 -0.29
C VAL A 108 -1.99 7.54 -1.44
N CYS A 109 -0.86 7.36 -2.13
CA CYS A 109 -0.71 6.35 -3.18
C CYS A 109 -0.97 4.93 -2.65
N PHE A 110 -0.44 4.59 -1.46
CA PHE A 110 -0.71 3.29 -0.85
C PHE A 110 -2.18 3.11 -0.46
N LEU A 111 -2.82 4.15 0.09
CA LEU A 111 -4.24 4.12 0.42
C LEU A 111 -5.11 3.92 -0.82
N VAL A 112 -4.81 4.65 -1.91
CA VAL A 112 -5.53 4.52 -3.18
C VAL A 112 -5.36 3.12 -3.76
N PHE A 113 -4.16 2.54 -3.69
CA PHE A 113 -3.93 1.16 -4.14
C PHE A 113 -4.79 0.15 -3.37
N TRP A 114 -4.78 0.19 -2.03
CA TRP A 114 -5.60 -0.71 -1.22
C TRP A 114 -7.11 -0.47 -1.38
N ALA A 115 -7.53 0.78 -1.58
CA ALA A 115 -8.91 1.11 -1.92
C ALA A 115 -9.32 0.54 -3.29
N ALA A 116 -8.42 0.56 -4.28
CA ALA A 116 -8.64 -0.08 -5.57
C ALA A 116 -8.76 -1.60 -5.42
N GLN A 117 -7.96 -2.25 -4.57
CA GLN A 117 -8.09 -3.68 -4.29
C GLN A 117 -9.41 -4.04 -3.60
N LEU A 118 -9.86 -3.21 -2.66
CA LEU A 118 -11.18 -3.37 -2.06
C LEU A 118 -12.28 -3.27 -3.12
N LEU A 119 -12.20 -2.29 -4.03
CA LEU A 119 -13.17 -2.13 -5.11
C LEU A 119 -13.16 -3.33 -6.07
N THR A 120 -11.99 -3.79 -6.51
CA THR A 120 -11.83 -4.97 -7.36
C THR A 120 -12.47 -6.19 -6.70
N ALA A 121 -12.17 -6.44 -5.42
CA ALA A 121 -12.74 -7.55 -4.67
C ALA A 121 -14.28 -7.46 -4.58
N LEU A 122 -14.83 -6.28 -4.32
CA LEU A 122 -16.28 -6.05 -4.30
C LEU A 122 -16.92 -6.29 -5.68
N LEU A 123 -16.28 -5.83 -6.76
CA LEU A 123 -16.74 -6.04 -8.13
C LEU A 123 -16.71 -7.52 -8.51
N LEU A 124 -15.66 -8.26 -8.15
CA LEU A 124 -15.56 -9.70 -8.38
C LEU A 124 -16.65 -10.47 -7.62
N CYS A 125 -16.88 -10.13 -6.35
CA CYS A 125 -17.98 -10.72 -5.57
C CYS A 125 -19.34 -10.44 -6.21
N ARG A 126 -19.57 -9.18 -6.62
CA ARG A 126 -20.81 -8.77 -7.31
C ARG A 126 -21.00 -9.51 -8.63
N PHE A 127 -19.95 -9.64 -9.44
CA PHE A 127 -20.01 -10.31 -10.74
C PHE A 127 -20.27 -11.82 -10.60
N TYR A 128 -19.60 -12.46 -9.64
CA TYR A 128 -19.82 -13.87 -9.32
C TYR A 128 -21.26 -14.13 -8.85
N LEU A 129 -21.79 -13.29 -7.96
CA LEU A 129 -23.16 -13.41 -7.45
C LEU A 129 -24.23 -13.00 -8.46
N ALA A 130 -23.92 -12.14 -9.43
CA ALA A 130 -24.82 -11.84 -10.55
C ALA A 130 -25.07 -13.08 -11.41
N SER A 131 -24.07 -13.96 -11.51
CA SER A 131 -24.16 -15.25 -12.20
C SER A 131 -24.76 -16.36 -11.33
N ALA A 132 -25.01 -16.10 -10.05
CA ALA A 132 -25.54 -17.06 -9.07
C ALA A 132 -27.02 -16.78 -8.73
N GLU A 133 -27.63 -17.74 -8.03
CA GLU A 133 -29.05 -17.70 -7.67
C GLU A 133 -29.45 -16.43 -6.88
N PRO A 134 -30.63 -15.84 -7.17
CA PRO A 134 -31.07 -14.57 -6.58
C PRO A 134 -31.26 -14.62 -5.06
N ALA A 135 -31.51 -15.79 -4.47
CA ALA A 135 -31.73 -15.97 -3.04
C ALA A 135 -30.49 -15.65 -2.18
N LEU A 136 -29.28 -15.69 -2.75
CA LEU A 136 -28.02 -15.51 -2.01
C LEU A 136 -27.46 -14.07 -2.09
N ARG A 137 -28.07 -13.13 -2.82
CA ARG A 137 -27.37 -11.90 -3.25
C ARG A 137 -27.07 -10.84 -2.17
N GLY A 138 -27.85 -10.76 -1.09
CA GLY A 138 -27.76 -9.65 -0.13
C GLY A 138 -26.71 -9.81 0.98
N GLN A 139 -26.76 -10.92 1.72
CA GLN A 139 -25.93 -11.15 2.92
C GLN A 139 -24.61 -11.89 2.64
N THR A 140 -24.49 -12.57 1.50
CA THR A 140 -23.31 -13.42 1.22
C THR A 140 -22.03 -12.63 0.99
N ILE A 141 -22.11 -11.40 0.47
CA ILE A 141 -20.93 -10.53 0.31
C ILE A 141 -20.35 -10.18 1.68
N PHE A 142 -21.15 -9.63 2.59
CA PHE A 142 -20.69 -9.29 3.94
C PHE A 142 -20.18 -10.51 4.70
N LEU A 143 -20.84 -11.65 4.54
CA LEU A 143 -20.39 -12.91 5.14
C LEU A 143 -19.04 -13.38 4.58
N ALA A 144 -18.81 -13.24 3.26
CA ALA A 144 -17.51 -13.54 2.64
C ALA A 144 -16.41 -12.61 3.15
N PHE A 145 -16.69 -11.33 3.32
CA PHE A 145 -15.78 -10.37 3.96
C PHE A 145 -15.49 -10.68 5.43
N TYR A 146 -16.42 -11.34 6.13
CA TYR A 146 -16.19 -11.78 7.49
C TYR A 146 -15.31 -13.05 7.54
N ARG A 147 -15.55 -14.01 6.64
CA ARG A 147 -14.94 -15.35 6.69
C ARG A 147 -13.59 -15.45 5.97
N VAL A 148 -13.37 -14.69 4.90
CA VAL A 148 -12.10 -14.72 4.16
C VAL A 148 -11.12 -13.72 4.79
N PRO A 149 -9.96 -14.17 5.32
CA PRO A 149 -9.02 -13.30 6.04
C PRO A 149 -8.54 -12.10 5.24
N TYR A 150 -8.25 -12.30 3.95
CA TYR A 150 -7.80 -11.24 3.05
C TYR A 150 -8.87 -10.16 2.84
N LEU A 151 -10.12 -10.56 2.59
CA LEU A 151 -11.24 -9.63 2.44
C LEU A 151 -11.54 -8.91 3.76
N HIS A 152 -11.43 -9.60 4.88
CA HIS A 152 -11.59 -9.00 6.21
C HIS A 152 -10.52 -7.94 6.50
N SER A 153 -9.28 -8.15 6.05
CA SER A 153 -8.21 -7.17 6.17
C SER A 153 -8.43 -5.95 5.27
N LEU A 154 -9.07 -6.10 4.11
CA LEU A 154 -9.43 -5.01 3.21
C LEU A 154 -10.59 -4.16 3.75
N LEU A 155 -11.60 -4.81 4.33
CA LEU A 155 -12.75 -4.14 4.96
C LEU A 155 -12.97 -4.70 6.37
N PRO A 156 -12.23 -4.18 7.37
CA PRO A 156 -12.43 -4.56 8.76
C PRO A 156 -13.73 -3.95 9.28
N LEU A 157 -14.84 -4.66 9.07
CA LEU A 157 -16.21 -4.18 9.33
C LEU A 157 -16.42 -3.74 10.78
N ARG A 158 -16.04 -4.58 11.74
CA ARG A 158 -16.19 -4.33 13.19
C ARG A 158 -14.85 -4.31 13.94
N ASP A 159 -13.77 -4.66 13.24
CA ASP A 159 -12.46 -4.91 13.85
C ASP A 159 -11.59 -3.65 13.79
N THR A 160 -11.89 -2.69 14.67
CA THR A 160 -11.23 -1.37 14.70
C THR A 160 -9.72 -1.48 14.92
N GLY A 161 -9.25 -2.49 15.65
CA GLY A 161 -7.81 -2.76 15.85
C GLY A 161 -7.07 -3.02 14.53
N ARG A 162 -7.66 -3.81 13.63
CA ARG A 162 -7.10 -4.08 12.30
C ARG A 162 -7.10 -2.86 11.40
N ALA A 163 -8.14 -2.04 11.47
CA ALA A 163 -8.20 -0.77 10.74
C ALA A 163 -7.06 0.17 11.18
N VAL A 164 -6.89 0.35 12.50
CA VAL A 164 -5.81 1.18 13.07
C VAL A 164 -4.44 0.62 12.70
N ARG A 165 -4.26 -0.70 12.78
CA ARG A 165 -3.02 -1.39 12.38
C ARG A 165 -2.67 -1.16 10.92
N ASN A 166 -3.62 -1.36 10.02
CA ASN A 166 -3.40 -1.19 8.59
C ASN A 166 -3.07 0.28 8.28
N LEU A 167 -3.79 1.24 8.87
CA LEU A 167 -3.47 2.66 8.72
C LEU A 167 -2.07 3.02 9.25
N ALA A 168 -1.70 2.53 10.43
CA ALA A 168 -0.37 2.77 11.02
C ALA A 168 0.75 2.18 10.16
N LEU A 169 0.56 0.96 9.63
CA LEU A 169 1.50 0.31 8.72
C LEU A 169 1.67 1.09 7.41
N LEU A 170 0.58 1.55 6.80
CA LEU A 170 0.62 2.35 5.56
C LEU A 170 1.26 3.73 5.80
N ALA A 171 1.01 4.34 6.96
CA ALA A 171 1.66 5.59 7.36
C ALA A 171 3.17 5.38 7.56
N GLY A 172 3.59 4.36 8.32
CA GLY A 172 5.00 4.03 8.52
C GLY A 172 5.72 3.69 7.22
N LEU A 173 5.05 2.97 6.32
CA LEU A 173 5.56 2.67 4.98
C LEU A 173 5.72 3.95 4.13
N GLY A 174 4.74 4.87 4.18
CA GLY A 174 4.83 6.17 3.52
C GLY A 174 6.01 7.00 4.03
N VAL A 175 6.27 6.98 5.35
CA VAL A 175 7.42 7.67 5.95
C VAL A 175 8.74 7.07 5.50
N THR A 176 8.90 5.76 5.62
CA THR A 176 10.15 5.05 5.28
C THR A 176 10.48 5.12 3.79
N THR A 177 9.48 5.00 2.91
CA THR A 177 9.66 5.11 1.45
C THR A 177 10.01 6.53 1.02
N ALA A 178 9.47 7.55 1.67
CA ALA A 178 9.83 8.95 1.41
C ALA A 178 11.23 9.30 1.96
N CYS A 179 11.66 8.67 3.07
CA CYS A 179 12.99 8.89 3.64
C CYS A 179 14.10 8.14 2.88
N PHE A 180 13.78 7.05 2.19
CA PHE A 180 14.73 6.26 1.41
C PHE A 180 15.57 7.07 0.41
N PRO A 181 14.99 7.90 -0.49
CA PRO A 181 15.77 8.70 -1.44
C PRO A 181 16.67 9.74 -0.76
N LEU A 182 16.27 10.25 0.41
CA LEU A 182 17.09 11.20 1.19
C LEU A 182 18.31 10.49 1.77
N ARG A 183 18.12 9.32 2.38
CA ARG A 183 19.23 8.51 2.94
C ARG A 183 20.18 7.99 1.87
N GLN A 184 19.65 7.64 0.69
CA GLN A 184 20.48 7.20 -0.43
C GLN A 184 21.43 8.30 -0.92
N ARG A 185 21.05 9.59 -0.83
CA ARG A 185 21.94 10.72 -1.16
C ARG A 185 23.10 10.89 -0.17
N HIS A 186 22.92 10.44 1.06
CA HIS A 186 23.98 10.39 2.07
C HIS A 186 24.81 9.09 2.00
N GLY A 187 24.59 8.24 0.98
CA GLY A 187 25.35 7.01 0.80
C GLY A 187 24.87 5.81 1.63
N GLU A 188 23.80 5.97 2.42
CA GLU A 188 23.22 4.86 3.18
C GLU A 188 22.19 4.09 2.34
N GLN A 189 22.52 2.85 1.97
CA GLN A 189 21.57 1.93 1.34
C GLN A 189 20.90 1.06 2.41
N ARG A 190 19.63 1.33 2.72
CA ARG A 190 18.86 0.51 3.67
C ARG A 190 17.62 -0.07 3.02
N LEU A 191 17.50 -1.39 3.02
CA LEU A 191 16.32 -2.14 2.52
C LEU A 191 15.11 -2.09 3.46
N GLU A 192 15.15 -1.24 4.51
CA GLU A 192 14.09 -1.01 5.49
C GLU A 192 12.68 -0.86 4.87
N PRO A 193 12.44 -0.02 3.83
CA PRO A 193 11.09 0.14 3.26
C PRO A 193 10.60 -1.12 2.54
N LEU A 194 11.51 -1.93 1.97
CA LEU A 194 11.15 -3.17 1.27
C LEU A 194 10.79 -4.28 2.26
N LEU A 195 11.54 -4.35 3.37
CA LEU A 195 11.24 -5.28 4.47
C LEU A 195 9.89 -4.93 5.11
N LEU A 196 9.62 -3.66 5.37
CA LEU A 196 8.34 -3.21 5.91
C LEU A 196 7.19 -3.50 4.92
N ALA A 197 7.40 -3.31 3.62
CA ALA A 197 6.41 -3.66 2.60
C ALA A 197 6.08 -5.16 2.61
N ALA A 198 7.08 -6.03 2.77
CA ALA A 198 6.86 -7.47 2.91
C ALA A 198 6.04 -7.81 4.16
N VAL A 199 6.33 -7.15 5.29
CA VAL A 199 5.55 -7.29 6.54
C VAL A 199 4.09 -6.87 6.33
N VAL A 200 3.84 -5.78 5.59
CA VAL A 200 2.47 -5.36 5.24
C VAL A 200 1.76 -6.42 4.41
N CYS A 201 2.40 -6.97 3.37
CA CYS A 201 1.81 -8.03 2.55
C CYS A 201 1.42 -9.27 3.38
N VAL A 202 2.31 -9.70 4.28
CA VAL A 202 2.04 -10.84 5.16
C VAL A 202 0.91 -10.49 6.13
N ALA A 203 0.93 -9.33 6.77
CA ALA A 203 -0.07 -8.91 7.76
C ALA A 203 -1.51 -8.79 7.19
N PHE A 204 -1.64 -8.46 5.90
CA PHE A 204 -2.94 -8.42 5.20
C PHE A 204 -3.45 -9.83 4.83
N ALA A 205 -2.57 -10.81 4.66
CA ALA A 205 -2.93 -12.19 4.34
C ALA A 205 -3.15 -13.09 5.58
N GLN A 206 -2.76 -12.65 6.78
CA GLN A 206 -2.88 -13.47 7.99
C GLN A 206 -4.36 -13.69 8.42
N PRO A 207 -4.70 -14.89 8.93
CA PRO A 207 -5.97 -15.15 9.62
C PRO A 207 -6.16 -14.27 10.85
N MET A 208 -7.36 -14.26 11.47
CA MET A 208 -7.68 -13.45 12.67
C MET A 208 -6.52 -13.48 13.67
N ALA A 209 -5.81 -12.37 13.72
CA ALA A 209 -4.62 -12.21 14.53
C ALA A 209 -5.06 -11.80 15.94
N SER A 210 -4.36 -12.30 16.96
CA SER A 210 -4.62 -11.89 18.33
C SER A 210 -4.47 -10.36 18.47
N PHE A 211 -5.25 -9.75 19.35
CA PHE A 211 -5.12 -8.33 19.67
C PHE A 211 -3.67 -7.93 20.00
N GLY A 212 -2.92 -8.83 20.66
CA GLY A 212 -1.50 -8.62 20.99
C GLY A 212 -0.60 -8.50 19.76
N SER A 213 -0.78 -9.33 18.73
CA SER A 213 0.00 -9.22 17.48
C SER A 213 -0.31 -7.94 16.72
N ASP A 214 -1.58 -7.49 16.71
CA ASP A 214 -1.97 -6.24 16.06
C ASP A 214 -1.41 -5.01 16.78
N LEU A 215 -1.37 -5.05 18.11
CA LEU A 215 -0.71 -4.04 18.94
C LEU A 215 0.81 -4.00 18.72
N LEU A 216 1.45 -5.16 18.61
CA LEU A 216 2.90 -5.23 18.40
C LEU A 216 3.28 -4.67 17.02
N LEU A 217 2.54 -5.04 15.98
CA LEU A 217 2.75 -4.53 14.61
C LEU A 217 2.50 -3.02 14.50
N THR A 218 1.48 -2.49 15.18
CA THR A 218 1.25 -1.03 15.25
C THR A 218 2.42 -0.32 15.93
N LEU A 219 2.90 -0.83 17.07
CA LEU A 219 4.04 -0.25 17.78
C LEU A 219 5.32 -0.25 16.95
N ILE A 220 5.60 -1.34 16.22
CA ILE A 220 6.74 -1.41 15.29
C ILE A 220 6.60 -0.35 14.18
N ALA A 221 5.43 -0.23 13.56
CA ALA A 221 5.18 0.74 12.50
C ALA A 221 5.37 2.18 13.00
N LEU A 222 4.85 2.48 14.19
CA LEU A 222 5.01 3.79 14.83
C LEU A 222 6.47 4.08 15.20
N ALA A 223 7.18 3.09 15.77
CA ALA A 223 8.59 3.23 16.12
C ALA A 223 9.46 3.49 14.89
N GLN A 224 9.22 2.76 13.79
CA GLN A 224 9.93 2.98 12.53
C GLN A 224 9.63 4.35 11.92
N GLY A 225 8.36 4.77 11.92
CA GLY A 225 7.95 6.10 11.49
C GLY A 225 8.63 7.20 12.32
N ALA A 226 8.62 7.06 13.65
CA ALA A 226 9.24 8.01 14.58
C ALA A 226 10.76 8.08 14.41
N CYS A 227 11.45 6.94 14.27
CA CYS A 227 12.89 6.91 14.01
C CYS A 227 13.26 7.56 12.68
N ALA A 228 12.46 7.33 11.62
CA ALA A 228 12.67 7.97 10.32
C ALA A 228 12.47 9.49 10.40
N LEU A 229 11.39 9.95 11.04
CA LEU A 229 11.14 11.37 11.31
C LEU A 229 12.25 12.01 12.16
N PHE A 230 12.73 11.32 13.19
CA PHE A 230 13.81 11.81 14.05
C PHE A 230 15.13 11.94 13.27
N SER A 231 15.44 10.99 12.37
CA SER A 231 16.63 11.08 11.52
C SER A 231 16.59 12.29 10.57
N LEU A 232 15.42 12.64 10.05
CA LEU A 232 15.23 13.87 9.26
C LEU A 232 15.43 15.12 10.12
N TRP A 233 14.98 15.10 11.36
CA TRP A 233 15.10 16.24 12.27
C TRP A 233 16.55 16.47 12.70
N LYS A 234 17.29 15.39 12.98
CA LYS A 234 18.70 15.42 13.38
C LYS A 234 19.62 15.91 12.26
N GLY A 235 19.42 15.44 11.01
CA GLY A 235 20.23 15.89 9.86
C GLY A 235 20.20 17.41 9.65
N ASP A 236 19.04 18.05 9.85
CA ASP A 236 18.88 19.51 9.74
C ASP A 236 19.57 20.29 10.89
N MET A 237 19.76 19.67 12.05
CA MET A 237 20.48 20.29 13.17
C MET A 237 22.00 20.30 12.92
N ASP A 238 22.50 19.26 12.24
CA ASP A 238 23.91 19.16 11.86
C ASP A 238 24.24 20.10 10.68
N GLU A 239 23.32 20.24 9.71
CA GLU A 239 23.49 21.19 8.58
C GLU A 239 23.45 22.66 9.03
N LYS A 240 22.71 23.00 10.09
CA LYS A 240 22.69 24.37 10.66
C LYS A 240 23.89 24.71 11.53
N ARG A 241 24.71 23.72 11.91
CA ARG A 241 25.91 23.90 12.73
C ARG A 241 27.20 23.96 11.92
N ALA A 242 27.15 23.57 10.63
CA ALA A 242 28.25 23.66 9.68
C ALA A 242 28.23 25.00 8.93
#